data_AF-A0A256ZG38-F1
#
_entry.id   AF-A0A256ZG38-F1
#
_cell.length_a   1.000
_cell.length_b   1.000
_cell.length_c   1.000
_cell.angle_alpha   90.00
_cell.angle_beta   90.00
_cell.angle_gamma   90.00
#
_symmetry.space_group_name_H-M   'P 1'
#
loop_
_entity.id
_entity.type
_entity.pdbx_description
1 polymer ?
#
loop_
_entity_poly.entity_id
_entity_poly.type
_entity_poly.pdbx_seq_one_letter_code
_entity_poly.pdbx_strand_id
1 'polypeptide(L)'
;MKYSGFSPFGGVNFVVKPAGGVSSLFVPDKLKNDVKDKPFSPPDRPPEEGWELIDVQGQEPAVEEVEVEADGRKYRVRVLGEASMVSRNMSYRTDVGEPLYWVYWSIKIQWRPSG
;
A
#
# COMPACT_ATOMS: atom_id res chain seq x y z
N MET A 1 17.48 6.51 -6.05
CA MET A 1 16.71 7.57 -5.36
C MET A 1 17.02 8.91 -6.03
N LYS A 2 16.06 9.83 -6.15
CA LYS A 2 16.32 11.18 -6.70
C LYS A 2 16.28 12.20 -5.56
N TYR A 3 17.13 13.22 -5.64
CA TYR A 3 17.19 14.32 -4.68
C TYR A 3 16.50 15.55 -5.27
N SER A 4 15.72 16.26 -4.47
CA SER A 4 14.99 17.47 -4.89
C SER A 4 15.64 18.77 -4.40
N GLY A 5 16.73 18.68 -3.61
CA GLY A 5 17.50 19.83 -3.12
C GLY A 5 17.83 19.73 -1.64
N PHE A 6 17.93 20.88 -0.98
CA PHE A 6 18.23 21.00 0.44
C PHE A 6 17.02 20.65 1.33
N SER A 7 17.29 20.03 2.48
CA SER A 7 16.33 19.83 3.57
C SER A 7 16.99 20.18 4.91
N PRO A 8 16.28 20.82 5.86
CA PRO A 8 16.82 21.05 7.20
C PRO A 8 16.99 19.74 8.01
N PHE A 9 16.51 18.60 7.52
CA PHE A 9 16.56 17.29 8.20
C PHE A 9 17.81 16.45 7.84
N GLY A 10 18.93 17.12 7.56
CA GLY A 10 20.20 16.46 7.24
C GLY A 10 20.89 16.96 5.97
N GLY A 11 20.37 18.01 5.32
CA GLY A 11 21.00 18.66 4.17
C GLY A 11 20.49 18.17 2.81
N VAL A 12 19.78 17.05 2.76
CA VAL A 12 19.27 16.44 1.52
C VAL A 12 17.77 16.18 1.60
N ASN A 13 17.03 16.60 0.57
CA ASN A 13 15.62 16.30 0.39
C ASN A 13 15.44 15.13 -0.59
N PHE A 14 14.76 14.08 -0.14
CA PHE A 14 14.57 12.85 -0.92
C PHE A 14 13.23 12.84 -1.64
N VAL A 15 13.24 12.48 -2.93
CA VAL A 15 12.02 12.14 -3.67
C VAL A 15 11.77 10.64 -3.48
N VAL A 16 10.74 10.32 -2.70
CA VAL A 16 10.31 8.94 -2.43
C VAL A 16 9.00 8.68 -3.17
N LYS A 17 8.97 7.59 -3.95
CA LYS A 17 7.77 7.13 -4.66
C LYS A 17 7.39 5.76 -4.10
N PRO A 18 6.52 5.71 -3.07
CA PRO A 18 6.07 4.44 -2.51
C PRO A 18 5.20 3.70 -3.53
N ALA A 19 5.34 2.38 -3.60
CA ALA A 19 4.41 1.48 -4.26
C ALA A 19 3.90 0.50 -3.20
N GLY A 20 2.58 0.39 -3.09
CA GLY A 20 1.92 -0.50 -2.13
C GLY A 20 0.97 -1.45 -2.86
N GLY A 21 0.91 -2.68 -2.38
CA GLY A 21 -0.07 -3.68 -2.78
C GLY A 21 -0.83 -4.20 -1.57
N VAL A 22 -1.95 -4.86 -1.82
CA VAL A 22 -2.69 -5.62 -0.80
C VAL A 22 -2.81 -7.06 -1.27
N SER A 23 -2.62 -7.99 -0.35
CA SER A 23 -2.94 -9.40 -0.53
C SER A 23 -3.67 -9.90 0.70
N SER A 24 -4.60 -10.83 0.50
CA SER A 24 -5.30 -11.46 1.61
C SER A 24 -4.41 -12.51 2.26
N LEU A 25 -4.30 -12.48 3.58
CA LEU A 25 -3.77 -13.62 4.35
C LEU A 25 -4.87 -14.65 4.63
N PHE A 26 -6.10 -14.17 4.87
CA PHE A 26 -7.27 -14.98 5.14
C PHE A 26 -8.52 -14.28 4.62
N VAL A 27 -9.37 -15.05 3.94
CA VAL A 27 -10.72 -14.63 3.56
C VAL A 27 -11.68 -15.75 3.98
N PRO A 28 -12.76 -15.44 4.72
CA PRO A 28 -13.76 -16.43 5.10
C PRO A 28 -14.34 -17.18 3.89
N ASP A 29 -14.54 -18.49 4.03
CA ASP A 29 -15.07 -19.35 2.96
C ASP A 29 -16.41 -18.88 2.42
N LYS A 30 -17.27 -18.31 3.28
CA LYS A 30 -18.53 -17.71 2.84
C LYS A 30 -18.30 -16.65 1.76
N LEU A 31 -17.36 -15.74 1.98
CA LEU A 31 -17.08 -14.67 1.01
C LEU A 31 -16.47 -15.23 -0.28
N LYS A 32 -15.61 -16.24 -0.18
CA LYS A 32 -15.06 -16.94 -1.37
C LYS A 32 -16.19 -17.62 -2.17
N ASN A 33 -17.11 -18.29 -1.47
CA ASN A 33 -18.27 -18.94 -2.08
C ASN A 33 -19.24 -17.92 -2.72
N ASP A 34 -19.44 -16.76 -2.10
CA ASP A 34 -20.32 -15.71 -2.63
C ASP A 34 -19.79 -15.12 -3.94
N VAL A 35 -18.47 -15.15 -4.17
CA VAL A 35 -17.84 -14.66 -5.41
C VAL A 35 -17.43 -15.76 -6.40
N LYS A 36 -17.63 -17.04 -6.07
CA LYS A 36 -17.07 -18.17 -6.82
C LYS A 36 -17.49 -18.20 -8.29
N ASP A 37 -18.70 -17.76 -8.61
CA ASP A 37 -19.27 -17.75 -9.97
C ASP A 37 -19.24 -16.35 -10.62
N LYS A 38 -18.59 -15.38 -9.97
CA LYS A 38 -18.46 -14.01 -10.47
C LYS A 38 -17.40 -13.90 -11.56
N PRO A 39 -17.51 -12.93 -12.48
CA PRO A 39 -16.45 -12.67 -13.45
C PRO A 39 -15.15 -12.28 -12.76
N PHE A 40 -14.02 -12.53 -13.44
CA PHE A 40 -12.73 -11.99 -13.02
C PHE A 40 -12.74 -10.46 -13.08
N SER A 41 -12.00 -9.82 -12.17
CA SER A 41 -11.74 -8.38 -12.27
C SER A 41 -11.15 -8.01 -13.63
N PRO A 42 -11.51 -6.85 -14.21
CA PRO A 42 -10.77 -6.29 -15.32
C PRO A 42 -9.28 -6.13 -14.94
N PRO A 43 -8.34 -6.44 -15.85
CA PRO A 43 -6.90 -6.44 -15.54
C PRO A 43 -6.28 -5.05 -15.57
N ASP A 44 -6.90 -4.10 -16.26
CA ASP A 44 -6.37 -2.77 -16.57
C ASP A 44 -6.96 -1.65 -15.70
N ARG A 45 -8.10 -1.91 -15.05
CA ARG A 45 -8.81 -0.92 -14.22
C ARG A 45 -9.68 -1.57 -13.15
N PRO A 46 -9.92 -0.90 -12.02
CA PRO A 46 -10.93 -1.34 -11.06
C PRO A 46 -12.34 -1.30 -11.70
N PRO A 47 -13.26 -2.19 -11.30
CA PRO A 47 -14.68 -2.04 -11.61
C PRO A 47 -15.22 -0.67 -11.20
N GLU A 48 -16.19 -0.15 -11.95
CA GLU A 48 -16.83 1.15 -11.64
C GLU A 48 -17.90 1.03 -10.53
N GLU A 49 -18.50 -0.16 -10.38
CA GLU A 49 -19.60 -0.42 -9.45
C GLU A 49 -19.35 -1.63 -8.54
N GLY A 50 -20.17 -1.78 -7.49
CA GLY A 50 -20.15 -2.95 -6.60
C GLY A 50 -19.20 -2.81 -5.40
N TRP A 51 -18.67 -1.62 -5.16
CA TRP A 51 -17.80 -1.33 -4.02
C TRP A 51 -18.61 -1.05 -2.74
N GLU A 52 -18.19 -1.68 -1.67
CA GLU A 52 -18.68 -1.49 -0.30
C GLU A 52 -17.51 -1.00 0.57
N LEU A 53 -17.68 0.13 1.25
CA LEU A 53 -16.71 0.56 2.27
C LEU A 53 -16.78 -0.37 3.47
N ILE A 54 -15.63 -0.82 3.95
CA ILE A 54 -15.52 -1.69 5.12
C ILE A 54 -14.58 -1.08 6.16
N ASP A 55 -14.87 -1.35 7.42
CA ASP A 55 -14.10 -0.81 8.53
C ASP A 55 -12.79 -1.57 8.75
N VAL A 56 -11.72 -0.82 9.01
CA VAL A 56 -10.45 -1.37 9.50
C VAL A 56 -10.58 -1.61 11.00
N GLN A 57 -10.78 -2.87 11.40
CA GLN A 57 -10.92 -3.25 12.81
C GLN A 57 -9.60 -3.18 13.59
N GLY A 58 -8.47 -3.31 12.89
CA GLY A 58 -7.14 -3.22 13.45
C GLY A 58 -6.10 -3.20 12.32
N GLN A 59 -4.93 -2.63 12.59
CA GLN A 59 -3.84 -2.60 11.62
C GLN A 59 -2.48 -2.60 12.31
N GLU A 60 -1.50 -3.15 11.61
CA GLU A 60 -0.08 -2.91 11.86
C GLU A 60 0.47 -2.15 10.63
N PRO A 61 1.16 -1.01 10.81
CA PRO A 61 1.70 -0.27 9.68
C PRO A 61 2.73 -1.08 8.90
N ALA A 62 2.66 -1.03 7.57
CA ALA A 62 3.74 -1.54 6.72
C ALA A 62 4.95 -0.60 6.85
N VAL A 63 6.11 -1.13 7.26
CA VAL A 63 7.33 -0.34 7.43
C VAL A 63 8.43 -0.91 6.55
N GLU A 64 9.05 -0.03 5.77
CA GLU A 64 10.26 -0.33 5.01
C GLU A 64 11.36 0.67 5.40
N GLU A 65 12.55 0.16 5.71
CA GLU A 65 13.73 0.97 6.01
C GLU A 65 14.87 0.64 5.06
N VAL A 66 15.46 1.67 4.45
CA VAL A 66 16.52 1.53 3.46
C VAL A 66 17.65 2.50 3.78
N GLU A 67 18.89 2.02 3.62
CA GLU A 67 20.06 2.89 3.65
C GLU A 67 20.38 3.39 2.24
N VAL A 68 20.64 4.69 2.12
CA VAL A 68 20.98 5.35 0.86
C VAL A 68 22.13 6.32 1.06
N GLU A 69 22.91 6.53 0.02
CA GLU A 69 24.02 7.47 0.01
C GLU A 69 23.69 8.71 -0.82
N ALA A 70 23.87 9.89 -0.23
CA ALA A 70 23.68 11.19 -0.86
C ALA A 70 24.80 12.14 -0.43
N ASP A 71 25.45 12.81 -1.39
CA ASP A 71 26.54 13.75 -1.13
C ASP A 71 27.65 13.19 -0.22
N GLY A 72 28.01 11.91 -0.42
CA GLY A 72 29.02 11.21 0.38
C GLY A 72 28.61 10.91 1.82
N ARG A 73 27.33 11.10 2.18
CA ARG A 73 26.76 10.78 3.50
C ARG A 73 25.71 9.70 3.38
N LYS A 74 25.65 8.82 4.37
CA LYS A 74 24.63 7.78 4.48
C LYS A 74 23.40 8.31 5.22
N TYR A 75 22.24 7.91 4.75
CA TYR A 75 20.95 8.22 5.36
C TYR A 75 20.15 6.95 5.51
N ARG A 76 19.41 6.85 6.61
CA ARG A 76 18.35 5.87 6.78
C ARG A 76 17.03 6.52 6.41
N VAL A 77 16.41 6.03 5.34
CA VAL A 77 15.07 6.43 4.93
C VAL A 77 14.09 5.38 5.43
N ARG A 78 13.03 5.84 6.09
CA ARG A 78 11.95 5.02 6.62
C ARG A 78 10.65 5.44 5.96
N VAL A 79 9.94 4.47 5.40
CA VAL A 79 8.61 4.64 4.82
C VAL A 79 7.64 3.81 5.66
N LEU A 80 6.61 4.48 6.17
CA LEU A 80 5.55 3.85 6.94
C LEU A 80 4.22 4.04 6.20
N GLY A 81 3.54 2.94 5.89
CA GLY A 81 2.22 2.92 5.26
C GLY A 81 1.16 2.42 6.22
N GLU A 82 0.14 3.25 6.45
CA GLU A 82 -1.06 2.90 7.22
C GLU A 82 -2.25 2.76 6.29
N ALA A 83 -3.08 1.74 6.50
CA ALA A 83 -4.36 1.64 5.81
C ALA A 83 -5.28 2.73 6.37
N SER A 84 -5.81 3.57 5.48
CA SER A 84 -6.67 4.70 5.86
C SER A 84 -8.12 4.51 5.47
N MET A 85 -8.37 3.80 4.37
CA MET A 85 -9.71 3.36 3.95
C MET A 85 -9.59 2.03 3.22
N VAL A 86 -10.61 1.19 3.33
CA VAL A 86 -10.70 -0.07 2.61
C VAL A 86 -12.08 -0.21 1.99
N SER A 87 -12.10 -0.62 0.72
CA SER A 87 -13.32 -1.01 0.03
C SER A 87 -13.21 -2.45 -0.45
N ARG A 88 -14.33 -3.17 -0.44
CA ARG A 88 -14.44 -4.52 -0.98
C ARG A 88 -15.43 -4.54 -2.14
N ASN A 89 -15.17 -5.37 -3.16
CA ASN A 89 -16.11 -5.64 -4.24
C ASN A 89 -16.48 -7.12 -4.27
N MET A 90 -17.80 -7.40 -4.20
CA MET A 90 -18.36 -8.75 -4.20
C MET A 90 -18.95 -9.16 -5.58
N SER A 91 -18.92 -8.25 -6.56
CA SER A 91 -19.42 -8.49 -7.92
C SER A 91 -18.39 -9.14 -8.83
N TYR A 92 -17.12 -9.19 -8.40
CA TYR A 92 -15.98 -9.73 -9.13
C TYR A 92 -15.14 -10.63 -8.23
N ARG A 93 -14.34 -11.50 -8.85
CA ARG A 93 -13.34 -12.33 -8.16
C ARG A 93 -11.92 -12.07 -8.64
N THR A 94 -10.95 -12.26 -7.76
CA THR A 94 -9.52 -12.33 -8.10
C THR A 94 -9.21 -13.63 -8.84
N ASP A 95 -8.00 -13.73 -9.39
CA ASP A 95 -7.44 -14.95 -9.97
C ASP A 95 -7.35 -16.11 -8.96
N VAL A 96 -7.20 -15.80 -7.67
CA VAL A 96 -7.22 -16.76 -6.55
C VAL A 96 -8.61 -17.01 -5.96
N GLY A 97 -9.68 -16.52 -6.60
CA GLY A 97 -11.07 -16.82 -6.23
C GLY A 97 -11.60 -16.08 -4.98
N GLU A 98 -11.05 -14.90 -4.70
CA GLU A 98 -11.43 -14.06 -3.56
C GLU A 98 -12.14 -12.78 -4.00
N PRO A 99 -12.91 -12.11 -3.12
CA PRO A 99 -13.40 -10.77 -3.39
C PRO A 99 -12.25 -9.79 -3.67
N LEU A 100 -12.54 -8.73 -4.40
CA LEU A 100 -11.55 -7.67 -4.59
C LEU A 100 -11.50 -6.79 -3.34
N TYR A 101 -10.30 -6.46 -2.91
CA TYR A 101 -10.05 -5.47 -1.86
C TYR A 101 -9.22 -4.34 -2.43
N TRP A 102 -9.60 -3.11 -2.10
CA TRP A 102 -8.87 -1.91 -2.44
C TRP A 102 -8.52 -1.15 -1.17
N VAL A 103 -7.24 -0.83 -1.00
CA VAL A 103 -6.75 -0.14 0.20
C VAL A 103 -6.20 1.21 -0.22
N TYR A 104 -6.67 2.26 0.44
CA TYR A 104 -6.07 3.59 0.35
C TYR A 104 -5.06 3.75 1.49
N TRP A 105 -3.83 4.12 1.14
CA TRP A 105 -2.70 4.19 2.06
C TRP A 105 -2.34 5.62 2.43
N SER A 106 -2.16 5.86 3.73
CA SER A 106 -1.50 7.06 4.25
C SER A 106 -0.02 6.77 4.43
N ILE A 107 0.83 7.46 3.66
CA ILE A 107 2.27 7.22 3.65
C ILE A 107 3.01 8.33 4.42
N LYS A 108 3.81 7.93 5.40
CA LYS A 108 4.71 8.81 6.17
C LYS A 108 6.14 8.47 5.79
N ILE A 109 6.89 9.48 5.35
CA ILE A 109 8.28 9.34 4.96
C ILE A 109 9.14 10.10 5.96
N GLN A 110 10.19 9.44 6.44
CA GLN A 110 11.16 9.99 7.36
C GLN A 110 12.55 9.67 6.84
N TRP A 111 13.51 10.56 7.07
CA TRP A 111 14.92 10.25 6.85
C TRP A 111 15.78 10.93 7.90
N ARG A 112 16.93 10.32 8.17
CA ARG A 112 17.96 10.88 9.04
C ARG A 112 19.34 10.46 8.56
N PRO A 113 20.39 11.26 8.78
CA PRO A 113 21.76 10.79 8.63
C PRO A 113 22.00 9.52 9.46
N SER A 114 22.77 8.58 8.94
CA SER A 114 23.13 7.33 9.63
C SER A 114 24.31 7.48 10.60
N GLY A 115 24.85 8.69 10.76
CA GLY A 115 26.02 9.01 11.59
C GLY A 115 25.74 9.11 13.09
#